data_AF-A0A5M5BW92-F1
#
_entry.id   AF-A0A5M5BW92-F1
#
_cell.length_a   1.000
_cell.length_b   1.000
_cell.length_c   1.000
_cell.angle_alpha   90.00
_cell.angle_beta   90.00
_cell.angle_gamma   90.00
#
_symmetry.space_group_name_H-M   'P 1'
#
loop_
_entity.id
_entity.type
_entity.pdbx_description
1 polymer ?
#
loop_
_entity_poly.entity_id
_entity_poly.type
_entity_poly.pdbx_seq_one_letter_code
_entity_poly.pdbx_strand_id
1 'polypeptide(L)'
;MHYTGTIWRPPYEAYSLLIQVTAGCTHHSCKFCTLYEDLPFKFRMSPLEEVKSDLKEANHYYKDADRVFFTGANPFVLSVDKLKTLAKMVHEYFPNCQSIGCFARITDVSQKSVKDLQELKDLGYDGITFGIETGDDEALVFMKKGYLSKDIIEQ
;
A
#
# COMPACT_ATOMS: atom_id res chain seq x y z
N MET A 1 -0.72 12.32 -13.90
CA MET A 1 -0.55 11.46 -12.72
C MET A 1 0.25 12.20 -11.66
N HIS A 2 -0.07 12.05 -10.37
CA HIS A 2 0.55 12.79 -9.26
C HIS A 2 1.46 11.89 -8.40
N TYR A 3 2.70 11.68 -8.85
CA TYR A 3 3.70 10.90 -8.11
C TYR A 3 4.66 11.79 -7.30
N THR A 4 5.02 11.33 -6.11
CA THR A 4 5.97 11.97 -5.19
C THR A 4 7.23 11.11 -5.09
N GLY A 5 8.35 11.64 -5.59
CA GLY A 5 9.65 10.93 -5.53
C GLY A 5 9.66 9.63 -6.35
N THR A 6 10.60 8.74 -6.01
CA THR A 6 10.75 7.46 -6.70
C THR A 6 9.62 6.50 -6.31
N ILE A 7 8.98 5.92 -7.33
CA ILE A 7 7.94 4.92 -7.15
C ILE A 7 8.56 3.52 -7.09
N TRP A 8 8.36 2.87 -5.95
CA TRP A 8 8.79 1.49 -5.72
C TRP A 8 7.61 0.53 -5.85
N ARG A 9 7.87 -0.61 -6.49
CA ARG A 9 6.93 -1.74 -6.60
C ARG A 9 7.72 -3.05 -6.66
N PRO A 10 7.13 -4.18 -6.26
CA PRO A 10 7.71 -5.49 -6.52
C PRO A 10 7.80 -5.81 -8.03
N PRO A 11 8.75 -6.65 -8.48
CA PRO A 11 8.89 -7.00 -9.90
C PRO A 11 7.62 -7.62 -10.51
N TYR A 12 6.85 -8.37 -9.74
CA TYR A 12 5.60 -8.99 -10.22
C TYR A 12 4.45 -7.98 -10.42
N GLU A 13 4.56 -6.75 -9.92
CA GLU A 13 3.63 -5.66 -10.23
C GLU A 13 3.97 -4.95 -11.55
N ALA A 14 4.79 -5.57 -12.41
CA ALA A 14 5.30 -5.00 -13.67
C ALA A 14 4.20 -4.45 -14.59
N TYR A 15 3.02 -5.06 -14.56
CA TYR A 15 1.89 -4.77 -15.44
C TYR A 15 0.69 -4.14 -14.71
N SER A 16 0.79 -3.93 -13.40
CA SER A 16 -0.29 -3.32 -12.62
C SER A 16 -0.38 -1.83 -12.88
N LEU A 17 -1.60 -1.29 -12.88
CA LEU A 17 -1.82 0.16 -12.89
C LEU A 17 -1.36 0.75 -11.56
N LEU A 18 -0.37 1.63 -11.58
CA LEU A 18 0.19 2.24 -10.37
C LEU A 18 -0.58 3.50 -10.00
N ILE A 19 -1.14 3.57 -8.80
CA ILE A 19 -1.86 4.76 -8.31
C ILE A 19 -1.30 5.15 -6.95
N GLN A 20 -0.82 6.38 -6.80
CA GLN A 20 -0.26 6.83 -5.51
C GLN A 20 -1.37 7.26 -4.56
N VAL A 21 -1.47 6.59 -3.42
CA VAL A 21 -2.44 6.95 -2.36
C VAL A 21 -1.76 7.42 -1.07
N THR A 22 -0.46 7.13 -0.93
CA THR A 22 0.39 7.67 0.15
C THR A 22 1.76 8.06 -0.41
N ALA A 23 2.60 8.70 0.40
CA ALA A 23 4.01 8.91 0.12
C ALA A 23 4.79 8.86 1.43
N GLY A 24 5.88 8.09 1.47
CA GLY A 24 6.63 7.82 2.69
C GLY A 24 5.99 6.74 3.58
N CYS A 25 6.61 6.44 4.71
CA CYS A 25 6.25 5.32 5.60
C CYS A 25 5.99 5.84 7.02
N THR A 26 4.96 5.33 7.69
CA THR A 26 4.62 5.75 9.07
C THR A 26 5.69 5.36 10.10
N HIS A 27 6.42 4.28 9.85
CA HIS A 27 7.48 3.80 10.75
C HIS A 27 8.80 4.57 10.60
N HIS A 28 9.24 4.79 9.35
CA HIS A 28 10.41 5.62 8.97
C HIS A 28 11.64 5.49 9.90
N SER A 29 11.92 4.28 10.40
CA SER A 29 12.99 4.04 11.38
C SER A 29 13.83 2.80 11.10
N CYS A 30 13.50 2.03 10.05
CA CYS A 30 14.27 0.85 9.64
C CYS A 30 15.68 1.27 9.24
N LYS A 31 16.70 0.69 9.88
CA LYS A 31 18.10 1.11 9.72
C LYS A 31 18.63 1.00 8.28
N PHE A 32 18.08 0.08 7.49
CA PHE A 32 18.50 -0.19 6.12
C PHE A 32 17.69 0.56 5.05
N CYS A 33 16.56 1.20 5.41
CA CYS A 33 15.60 1.69 4.43
C CYS A 33 15.99 3.07 3.93
N THR A 34 16.38 3.16 2.66
CA THR A 34 16.72 4.41 1.96
C THR A 34 15.66 4.81 0.92
N LEU A 35 14.61 4.01 0.73
CA LEU A 35 13.66 4.14 -0.39
C LEU A 35 12.89 5.49 -0.43
N TYR A 36 12.71 6.12 0.73
CA TYR A 36 11.89 7.32 0.90
C TYR A 36 12.58 8.38 1.79
N GLU A 37 13.91 8.31 1.92
CA GLU A 37 14.69 9.20 2.80
C GLU A 37 14.72 10.65 2.29
N ASP A 38 14.69 10.85 0.97
CA ASP A 38 14.73 12.17 0.32
C ASP A 38 13.39 12.93 0.36
N LEU A 39 12.33 12.32 0.89
CA LEU A 39 11.04 13.00 1.02
C LEU A 39 11.11 14.07 2.12
N PRO A 40 10.57 15.28 1.90
CA PRO A 40 10.58 16.35 2.91
C PRO A 40 9.65 16.07 4.11
N PHE A 41 9.03 14.90 4.15
CA PHE A 41 8.12 14.43 5.19
C PHE A 41 8.24 12.91 5.34
N LYS A 42 7.92 12.39 6.52
CA LYS A 42 7.98 10.95 6.81
C LYS A 42 6.84 10.16 6.14
N PHE A 43 5.63 10.71 6.19
CA PHE A 43 4.43 10.11 5.65
C PHE A 43 3.40 11.17 5.27
N ARG A 44 2.76 11.02 4.12
CA ARG A 44 1.65 11.85 3.64
C ARG A 44 0.62 10.95 2.97
N MET A 45 -0.65 11.28 3.14
CA MET A 45 -1.73 10.70 2.33
C MET A 45 -1.94 11.56 1.09
N SER A 46 -2.10 10.95 -0.08
CA SER A 46 -2.54 11.69 -1.27
C SER A 46 -3.94 12.26 -1.02
N PRO A 47 -4.20 13.53 -1.36
CA PRO A 47 -5.56 14.05 -1.44
C PRO A 47 -6.43 13.18 -2.34
N LEU A 48 -7.69 12.91 -1.94
CA LEU A 48 -8.59 12.07 -2.73
C LEU A 48 -8.85 12.65 -4.14
N GLU A 49 -8.83 13.97 -4.29
CA GLU A 49 -8.97 14.62 -5.60
C GLU A 49 -7.77 14.32 -6.53
N GLU A 50 -6.55 14.21 -5.99
CA GLU A 50 -5.38 13.80 -6.78
C GLU A 50 -5.54 12.34 -7.24
N VAL A 51 -5.95 11.44 -6.33
CA VAL A 51 -6.20 10.03 -6.65
C VAL A 51 -7.30 9.89 -7.71
N LYS A 52 -8.38 10.66 -7.59
CA LYS A 52 -9.48 10.68 -8.56
C LYS A 52 -9.01 11.17 -9.93
N SER A 53 -8.22 12.25 -9.95
CA SER A 53 -7.63 12.79 -11.16
C SER A 53 -6.74 11.75 -11.85
N ASP A 54 -5.92 11.02 -11.08
CA ASP A 54 -5.02 9.99 -11.58
C ASP A 54 -5.77 8.78 -12.13
N LEU A 55 -6.82 8.30 -11.45
CA LEU A 55 -7.66 7.22 -11.97
C LEU A 55 -8.37 7.63 -13.26
N LYS A 56 -8.87 8.87 -13.34
CA LYS A 56 -9.50 9.41 -14.54
C LYS A 56 -8.53 9.52 -15.70
N GLU A 57 -7.32 10.03 -15.46
CA GLU A 57 -6.25 10.12 -16.45
C GLU A 57 -5.84 8.72 -16.92
N ALA A 58 -5.60 7.79 -16.00
CA ALA A 58 -5.26 6.41 -16.33
C ALA A 58 -6.35 5.73 -17.16
N ASN A 59 -7.63 5.86 -16.77
CA ASN A 59 -8.74 5.30 -17.52
C ASN A 59 -8.84 5.89 -18.94
N HIS A 60 -8.44 7.14 -19.15
CA HIS A 60 -8.43 7.74 -20.48
C HIS A 60 -7.50 6.99 -21.44
N TYR A 61 -6.32 6.59 -20.97
CA TYR A 61 -5.30 5.93 -21.78
C TYR A 61 -5.34 4.40 -21.76
N TYR A 62 -5.79 3.83 -20.65
CA TYR A 62 -5.83 2.39 -20.41
C TYR A 62 -7.21 2.03 -19.85
N LYS A 63 -8.03 1.35 -20.64
CA LYS A 63 -9.47 1.17 -20.30
C LYS A 63 -9.73 0.00 -19.35
N ASP A 64 -8.91 -1.04 -19.44
CA ASP A 64 -9.12 -2.31 -18.76
C ASP A 64 -7.92 -2.65 -17.89
N ALA A 65 -7.89 -2.07 -16.68
CA ALA A 65 -6.92 -2.45 -15.66
C ALA A 65 -7.46 -3.62 -14.84
N ASP A 66 -6.91 -4.81 -15.07
CA ASP A 66 -7.25 -6.01 -14.30
C ASP A 66 -6.71 -5.95 -12.86
N ARG A 67 -5.58 -5.23 -12.66
CA ARG A 67 -4.95 -5.04 -11.36
C ARG A 67 -4.49 -3.60 -11.15
N VAL A 68 -4.81 -3.05 -9.99
CA VAL A 68 -4.28 -1.78 -9.49
C VAL A 68 -3.31 -2.05 -8.34
N PHE A 69 -2.15 -1.38 -8.35
CA PHE A 69 -1.23 -1.39 -7.23
C PHE A 69 -1.15 0.00 -6.63
N PHE A 70 -1.62 0.13 -5.38
CA PHE A 70 -1.46 1.38 -4.66
C PHE A 70 -0.01 1.56 -4.21
N THR A 71 0.58 2.67 -4.63
CA THR A 71 1.98 3.04 -4.32
C THR A 71 2.05 4.04 -3.19
N GLY A 72 3.26 4.17 -2.60
CA GLY A 72 3.51 5.14 -1.54
C GLY A 72 4.11 4.60 -0.25
N ALA A 73 4.95 3.57 -0.32
CA ALA A 73 5.60 2.85 0.79
C ALA A 73 4.68 2.08 1.73
N ASN A 74 3.62 2.71 2.24
CA ASN A 74 2.77 2.14 3.27
C ASN A 74 1.27 2.43 3.10
N PRO A 75 0.64 2.16 1.92
CA PRO A 75 -0.79 2.42 1.74
C PRO A 75 -1.72 1.66 2.70
N PHE A 76 -1.39 0.42 3.09
CA PHE A 76 -2.29 -0.37 3.92
C PHE A 76 -2.47 0.17 5.35
N VAL A 77 -1.66 1.14 5.78
CA VAL A 77 -1.82 1.83 7.07
C VAL A 77 -3.09 2.70 7.14
N LEU A 78 -3.68 3.03 5.99
CA LEU A 78 -4.90 3.82 5.93
C LEU A 78 -6.06 3.14 6.67
N SER A 79 -6.98 3.96 7.20
CA SER A 79 -8.17 3.44 7.85
C SER A 79 -9.01 2.61 6.88
N VAL A 80 -9.76 1.66 7.43
CA VAL A 80 -10.64 0.77 6.66
C VAL A 80 -11.56 1.57 5.74
N ASP A 81 -12.18 2.65 6.23
CA ASP A 81 -13.06 3.50 5.43
C ASP A 81 -12.34 4.17 4.25
N LYS A 82 -11.09 4.59 4.43
CA LYS A 82 -10.29 5.16 3.34
C LYS A 82 -9.94 4.09 2.31
N LEU A 83 -9.51 2.92 2.74
CA LEU A 83 -9.23 1.80 1.84
C LEU A 83 -10.48 1.39 1.05
N LYS A 84 -11.66 1.32 1.70
CA LYS A 84 -12.94 1.08 1.05
C LYS A 84 -13.27 2.16 0.02
N THR A 85 -13.04 3.43 0.35
CA THR A 85 -13.25 4.56 -0.56
C THR A 85 -12.37 4.45 -1.80
N LEU A 86 -11.08 4.15 -1.61
CA LEU A 86 -10.13 3.98 -2.71
C LEU A 86 -10.51 2.81 -3.62
N ALA A 87 -10.92 1.66 -3.06
CA ALA A 87 -11.37 0.52 -3.86
C ALA A 87 -12.62 0.85 -4.67
N LYS A 88 -13.60 1.54 -4.07
CA LYS A 88 -14.79 1.99 -4.80
C LYS A 88 -14.45 2.93 -5.95
N MET A 89 -13.50 3.86 -5.75
CA MET A 89 -13.02 4.72 -6.82
C MET A 89 -12.34 3.92 -7.93
N VAL A 90 -11.52 2.92 -7.60
CA VAL A 90 -10.92 2.01 -8.59
C VAL A 90 -12.02 1.35 -9.42
N HIS A 91 -13.03 0.75 -8.77
CA HIS A 91 -14.13 0.07 -9.47
C HIS A 91 -15.05 1.00 -10.27
N GLU A 92 -15.14 2.28 -9.91
CA GLU A 92 -15.86 3.30 -10.71
C GLU A 92 -15.16 3.55 -12.05
N TYR A 93 -13.83 3.65 -12.05
CA TYR A 93 -13.04 3.89 -13.26
C TYR A 93 -12.66 2.62 -14.01
N PHE A 94 -12.52 1.50 -13.31
CA PHE A 94 -12.10 0.20 -13.85
C PHE A 94 -13.03 -0.89 -13.34
N PRO A 95 -14.26 -1.00 -13.88
CA PRO A 95 -15.26 -1.96 -13.39
C PRO A 95 -14.84 -3.44 -13.50
N ASN A 96 -13.89 -3.73 -14.37
CA ASN A 96 -13.32 -5.07 -14.57
C ASN A 96 -12.09 -5.35 -13.68
N CYS A 97 -11.66 -4.39 -12.86
CA CYS A 97 -10.52 -4.57 -11.96
C CYS A 97 -10.80 -5.69 -10.97
N GLN A 98 -9.99 -6.74 -11.00
CA GLN A 98 -10.17 -7.93 -10.19
C GLN A 98 -9.47 -7.82 -8.85
N SER A 99 -8.44 -6.98 -8.78
CA SER A 99 -7.35 -7.18 -7.84
C SER A 99 -6.65 -5.86 -7.48
N ILE A 100 -6.50 -5.59 -6.18
CA ILE A 100 -5.91 -4.37 -5.64
C ILE A 100 -4.80 -4.74 -4.66
N GLY A 101 -3.56 -4.49 -5.06
CA GLY A 101 -2.37 -4.72 -4.25
C GLY A 101 -1.83 -3.44 -3.62
N CYS A 102 -1.04 -3.57 -2.55
CA CYS A 102 -0.22 -2.49 -2.02
C CYS A 102 0.85 -3.03 -1.08
N PHE A 103 1.75 -2.15 -0.62
CA PHE A 103 2.65 -2.45 0.49
C PHE A 103 1.97 -2.28 1.85
N ALA A 104 2.33 -3.17 2.78
CA ALA A 104 1.89 -3.16 4.16
C ALA A 104 3.04 -3.52 5.11
N ARG A 105 2.90 -3.11 6.37
CA ARG A 105 3.62 -3.65 7.52
C ARG A 105 2.71 -4.62 8.25
N ILE A 106 3.29 -5.58 8.96
CA ILE A 106 2.49 -6.49 9.78
C ILE A 106 1.69 -5.74 10.86
N THR A 107 2.24 -4.63 11.36
CA THR A 107 1.59 -3.74 12.34
C THR A 107 0.37 -3.01 11.80
N ASP A 108 0.19 -2.94 10.48
CA ASP A 108 -0.98 -2.28 9.88
C ASP A 108 -2.20 -3.21 9.86
N VAL A 109 -1.96 -4.53 9.88
CA VAL A 109 -3.00 -5.56 9.89
C VAL A 109 -3.64 -5.63 11.27
N SER A 110 -2.83 -5.54 12.33
CA SER A 110 -3.32 -5.61 13.72
C SER A 110 -4.25 -4.47 14.11
N GLN A 111 -4.31 -3.39 13.32
CA GLN A 111 -5.25 -2.27 13.51
C GLN A 111 -6.62 -2.52 12.86
N LYS A 112 -6.84 -3.68 12.24
CA LYS A 112 -8.06 -4.02 11.52
C LYS A 112 -8.65 -5.31 12.09
N SER A 113 -9.96 -5.35 12.28
CA SER A 113 -10.61 -6.59 12.69
C SER A 113 -10.63 -7.60 11.54
N VAL A 114 -10.81 -8.89 11.86
CA VAL A 114 -11.00 -9.93 10.83
C VAL A 114 -12.17 -9.58 9.90
N LYS A 115 -13.23 -8.97 10.44
CA LYS A 115 -14.36 -8.49 9.64
C LYS A 115 -13.94 -7.38 8.67
N ASP A 116 -13.16 -6.42 9.12
CA ASP A 116 -12.64 -5.35 8.24
C ASP A 116 -11.78 -5.93 7.12
N LEU A 117 -10.91 -6.89 7.44
CA LEU A 117 -10.06 -7.55 6.44
C LEU A 117 -10.88 -8.34 5.42
N GLN A 118 -11.94 -9.03 5.87
CA GLN A 118 -12.87 -9.71 4.96
C GLN A 118 -13.58 -8.71 4.04
N GLU A 119 -14.07 -7.59 4.57
CA GLU A 119 -14.71 -6.56 3.76
C GLU A 119 -13.74 -5.91 2.75
N LEU A 120 -12.47 -5.73 3.11
CA LEU A 120 -11.45 -5.26 2.18
C LEU A 120 -11.16 -6.28 1.08
N LYS A 121 -11.08 -7.57 1.44
CA LYS A 121 -10.92 -8.67 0.48
C LYS A 121 -12.09 -8.71 -0.51
N ASP A 122 -13.32 -8.55 -0.03
CA ASP A 122 -14.53 -8.54 -0.86
C ASP A 122 -14.55 -7.34 -1.83
N LEU A 123 -13.83 -6.26 -1.50
CA LEU A 123 -13.61 -5.11 -2.37
C LEU A 123 -12.42 -5.26 -3.33
N GLY A 124 -11.78 -6.43 -3.35
CA GLY A 124 -10.69 -6.77 -4.27
C GLY A 124 -9.29 -6.55 -3.71
N TYR A 125 -9.13 -6.20 -2.43
CA TYR A 125 -7.78 -6.14 -1.84
C TYR A 125 -7.20 -7.55 -1.71
N ASP A 126 -6.15 -7.81 -2.49
CA ASP A 126 -5.43 -9.08 -2.53
C ASP A 126 -3.96 -8.87 -2.94
N GLY A 127 -3.12 -9.89 -2.74
CA GLY A 127 -1.69 -9.78 -3.06
C GLY A 127 -1.00 -8.60 -2.34
N ILE A 128 -1.35 -8.37 -1.06
CA ILE A 128 -0.73 -7.36 -0.21
C ILE A 128 0.72 -7.80 0.09
N THR A 129 1.66 -6.91 -0.13
CA THR A 129 3.10 -7.20 0.02
C THR A 129 3.61 -6.72 1.37
N PHE A 130 4.13 -7.64 2.17
CA PHE A 130 4.66 -7.36 3.50
C PHE A 130 6.20 -7.34 3.50
N GLY A 131 6.78 -6.24 3.99
CA GLY A 131 8.22 -6.16 4.24
C GLY A 131 8.58 -6.80 5.59
N ILE A 132 8.65 -8.13 5.63
CA ILE A 132 9.01 -8.93 6.83
C ILE A 132 10.53 -8.91 7.07
N GLU A 133 11.32 -9.05 6.00
CA GLU A 133 12.79 -9.13 5.97
C GLU A 133 13.41 -10.35 6.66
N THR A 134 13.03 -10.66 7.90
CA THR A 134 13.59 -11.75 8.71
C THR A 134 12.65 -12.18 9.84
N GLY A 135 12.78 -13.43 10.29
CA GLY A 135 12.11 -13.95 11.48
C GLY A 135 13.01 -14.03 12.72
N ASP A 136 14.22 -13.47 12.67
CA ASP A 136 15.14 -13.41 13.81
C ASP A 136 14.94 -12.13 14.64
N ASP A 137 14.54 -12.29 15.90
CA ASP A 137 14.23 -11.18 16.80
C ASP A 137 15.42 -10.25 17.04
N GLU A 138 16.64 -10.79 17.14
CA GLU A 138 17.86 -9.98 17.32
C GLU A 138 18.08 -9.07 16.11
N ALA A 139 17.96 -9.61 14.90
CA ALA A 139 18.03 -8.84 13.67
C ALA A 139 16.90 -7.81 13.54
N LEU A 140 15.64 -8.17 13.90
CA LEU A 140 14.50 -7.24 13.86
C LEU A 140 14.70 -6.04 14.79
N VAL A 141 15.19 -6.28 16.01
CA VAL A 141 15.51 -5.23 16.98
C VAL A 141 16.67 -4.37 16.49
N PHE A 142 17.76 -5.00 16.04
CA PHE A 142 18.95 -4.28 15.52
C PHE A 142 18.61 -3.40 14.31
N MET A 143 17.78 -3.90 13.39
CA MET A 143 17.32 -3.16 12.21
C MET A 143 16.19 -2.18 12.51
N LYS A 144 15.73 -2.09 13.77
CA LYS A 144 14.63 -1.24 14.23
C LYS A 144 13.37 -1.46 13.40
N LYS A 145 12.95 -2.72 13.20
CA LYS A 145 11.78 -3.02 12.35
C LYS A 145 10.45 -2.66 13.04
N GLY A 146 10.44 -2.60 14.37
CA GLY A 146 9.30 -2.15 15.19
C GLY A 146 8.28 -3.24 15.50
N TYR A 147 8.67 -4.51 15.38
CA TYR A 147 7.92 -5.70 15.73
C TYR A 147 8.88 -6.88 15.92
N LEU A 148 8.38 -8.00 16.44
CA LEU A 148 9.10 -9.26 16.62
C LEU A 148 8.50 -10.40 15.78
N SER A 149 9.20 -11.52 15.69
CA SER A 149 8.78 -12.75 15.01
C SER A 149 7.41 -13.25 15.45
N LYS A 150 7.09 -13.16 16.75
CA LYS A 150 5.77 -13.52 17.27
C LYS A 150 4.64 -12.72 16.61
N ASP A 151 4.88 -11.44 16.33
CA ASP A 151 3.87 -10.55 15.73
C ASP A 151 3.68 -10.91 14.25
N ILE A 152 4.70 -11.46 13.59
CA ILE A 152 4.62 -11.98 12.22
C ILE A 152 3.79 -13.27 12.18
N ILE A 153 3.95 -14.14 13.17
CA ILE A 153 3.21 -15.42 13.22
C ILE A 153 1.73 -15.20 13.56
N GLU A 154 1.43 -14.17 14.35
CA GLU A 154 0.05 -13.85 14.75
C GLU A 154 -0.80 -13.30 13.60
N GLN A 155 -0.19 -12.56 12.65
CA GLN A 155 -0.88 -11.87 11.55
C GLN A 155 -0.86 -12.66 10.24
#